data_AF-A0A3M9MEQ9-F1
#
_entry.id   AF-A0A3M9MEQ9-F1
#
_cell.length_a   1.000
_cell.length_b   1.000
_cell.length_c   1.000
_cell.angle_alpha   90.00
_cell.angle_beta   90.00
_cell.angle_gamma   90.00
#
_symmetry.space_group_name_H-M   'P 1'
#
loop_
_entity.id
_entity.type
_entity.pdbx_description
1 polymer ?
#
loop_
_entity_poly.entity_id
_entity_poly.type
_entity_poly.pdbx_seq_one_letter_code
_entity_poly.pdbx_strand_id
1 'polypeptide(L)'
;MPLSLYDFIRLGQGERAESVFREGEFLATCAGRGNLYHMGTFYAEVLYDRERNEVREVRGFRTLRNLEPYLRNISVTKDGVAGSGPEG
;
A
#
# COMPACT_ATOMS: atom_id res chain seq x y z
N MET A 1 9.87 -14.61 -11.29
CA MET A 1 8.91 -15.04 -10.26
C MET A 1 8.71 -13.84 -9.34
N PRO A 2 7.48 -13.31 -9.18
CA PRO A 2 7.24 -12.21 -8.26
C PRO A 2 7.50 -12.64 -6.82
N LEU A 3 8.01 -11.72 -5.99
CA LEU A 3 8.27 -11.97 -4.58
C LEU A 3 6.97 -12.40 -3.87
N SER A 4 6.99 -13.54 -3.21
CA SER A 4 5.83 -14.01 -2.44
C SER A 4 5.80 -13.36 -1.07
N LEU A 5 4.62 -13.24 -0.46
CA LEU A 5 4.51 -12.79 0.93
C LEU A 5 5.32 -13.69 1.88
N TYR A 6 5.37 -14.99 1.63
CA TYR A 6 6.11 -15.95 2.46
C TYR A 6 7.61 -15.69 2.43
N ASP A 7 8.17 -15.41 1.25
CA ASP A 7 9.59 -15.09 1.12
C ASP A 7 9.89 -13.70 1.70
N PHE A 8 8.99 -12.73 1.48
CA PHE A 8 9.10 -11.38 2.02
C PHE A 8 9.17 -11.35 3.55
N ILE A 9 8.32 -12.11 4.25
CA ILE A 9 8.36 -12.15 5.73
C ILE A 9 9.59 -12.87 6.29
N ARG A 10 10.40 -13.53 5.46
CA ARG A 10 11.67 -14.15 5.88
C ARG A 10 12.86 -13.21 5.74
N LEU A 11 12.71 -12.13 4.98
CA LEU A 11 13.72 -11.07 4.86
C LEU A 11 13.87 -10.29 6.16
N GLY A 12 15.06 -9.75 6.39
CA GLY A 12 15.32 -8.77 7.43
C GLY A 12 14.61 -7.44 7.16
N GLN A 13 14.46 -6.60 8.18
CA GLN A 13 13.75 -5.33 8.06
C GLN A 13 14.31 -4.41 6.96
N GLY A 14 15.65 -4.30 6.86
CA GLY A 14 16.31 -3.50 5.82
C GLY A 14 16.01 -4.02 4.42
N GLU A 15 16.13 -5.34 4.21
CA GLU A 15 15.85 -5.99 2.93
C GLU A 15 14.38 -5.87 2.53
N ARG A 16 13.45 -5.92 3.50
CA ARG A 16 12.03 -5.65 3.25
C ARG A 16 11.82 -4.21 2.79
N ALA A 17 12.40 -3.24 3.49
CA ALA A 17 12.29 -1.84 3.11
C ALA A 17 12.86 -1.59 1.71
N GLU A 18 14.04 -2.11 1.42
CA GLU A 18 14.67 -2.02 0.11
C GLU A 18 13.78 -2.64 -0.98
N SER A 19 13.24 -3.84 -0.74
CA SER A 19 12.36 -4.52 -1.68
C SER A 19 11.09 -3.71 -1.95
N VAL A 20 10.46 -3.13 -0.92
CA VAL A 20 9.27 -2.28 -1.07
C VAL A 20 9.59 -1.02 -1.86
N PHE A 21 10.69 -0.33 -1.56
CA PHE A 21 11.04 0.91 -2.26
C PHE A 21 11.51 0.67 -3.70
N ARG A 22 12.11 -0.49 -3.99
CA ARG A 22 12.61 -0.82 -5.32
C ARG A 22 11.53 -1.39 -6.25
N GLU A 23 10.64 -2.23 -5.71
CA GLU A 23 9.72 -3.04 -6.52
C GLU A 23 8.25 -2.74 -6.23
N GLY A 24 7.94 -2.05 -5.14
CA GLY A 24 6.58 -1.73 -4.75
C GLY A 24 5.99 -0.54 -5.50
N GLU A 25 4.72 -0.67 -5.87
CA GLU A 25 3.92 0.43 -6.40
C GLU A 25 3.27 1.19 -5.24
N PHE A 26 3.59 2.47 -5.06
CA PHE A 26 2.98 3.30 -4.02
C PHE A 26 1.49 3.49 -4.27
N LEU A 27 0.67 3.23 -3.25
CA LEU A 27 -0.79 3.38 -3.33
C LEU A 27 -1.29 4.58 -2.53
N ALA A 28 -0.87 4.70 -1.27
CA ALA A 28 -1.43 5.71 -0.37
C ALA A 28 -0.56 5.95 0.86
N THR A 29 -0.69 7.14 1.44
CA THR A 29 -0.22 7.45 2.80
C THR A 29 -1.43 7.58 3.72
N CYS A 30 -1.38 6.93 4.88
CA CYS A 30 -2.37 7.10 5.93
C CYS A 30 -1.72 7.76 7.15
N ALA A 31 -2.24 8.93 7.53
CA ALA A 31 -1.82 9.61 8.76
C ALA A 31 -2.01 8.68 9.97
N GLY A 32 -1.00 8.60 10.83
CA GLY A 32 -1.01 7.72 12.01
C GLY A 32 -0.77 6.23 11.72
N ARG A 33 -0.53 5.85 10.46
CA ARG A 33 -0.20 4.47 10.09
C ARG A 33 1.10 4.39 9.32
N GLY A 34 1.10 4.79 8.05
CA GLY A 34 2.30 4.72 7.20
C GLY A 34 1.98 4.77 5.72
N ASN A 35 2.94 4.36 4.91
CA ASN A 35 2.81 4.28 3.46
C ASN A 35 2.45 2.87 3.02
N LEU A 36 1.49 2.75 2.12
CA LEU A 36 1.01 1.49 1.57
C LEU A 36 1.53 1.30 0.13
N TYR A 37 2.00 0.10 -0.15
CA TYR A 37 2.52 -0.32 -1.44
C TYR A 37 1.85 -1.61 -1.91
N HIS A 38 1.67 -1.75 -3.22
CA HIS A 38 1.31 -3.00 -3.87
C HIS A 38 2.58 -3.72 -4.36
N MET A 39 2.75 -4.97 -3.94
CA MET A 39 3.92 -5.81 -4.26
C MET A 39 3.59 -6.89 -5.31
N GLY A 40 2.58 -6.65 -6.13
CA GLY A 40 2.09 -7.58 -7.15
C GLY A 40 1.12 -8.65 -6.61
N THR A 41 1.49 -9.39 -5.55
CA THR A 41 0.63 -10.46 -4.98
C THR A 41 0.21 -10.24 -3.53
N PHE A 42 0.65 -9.15 -2.93
CA PHE A 42 0.35 -8.75 -1.56
C PHE A 42 0.57 -7.24 -1.40
N TYR A 43 0.22 -6.71 -0.23
CA TYR A 43 0.45 -5.32 0.12
C TYR A 43 1.55 -5.20 1.17
N ALA A 44 2.36 -4.17 1.07
CA ALA A 44 3.35 -3.82 2.07
C ALA A 44 3.05 -2.47 2.69
N GLU A 45 3.15 -2.40 4.01
CA GLU A 45 3.03 -1.18 4.79
C GLU A 45 4.39 -0.83 5.38
N VAL A 46 4.80 0.43 5.17
CA VAL A 46 6.03 1.00 5.71
C VAL A 46 5.66 2.04 6.75
N LEU A 47 6.01 1.77 8.00
CA LEU A 47 5.89 2.70 9.11
C LEU A 47 7.19 3.47 9.22
N TYR A 48 7.12 4.77 8.96
CA TYR A 48 8.27 5.67 8.99
C TYR A 48 8.12 6.67 10.14
N ASP A 49 9.16 6.76 10.97
CA ASP A 49 9.27 7.75 12.03
C ASP A 49 9.97 8.98 11.47
N ARG A 50 9.19 10.06 11.36
CA ARG A 50 9.69 11.33 10.83
C ARG A 50 10.60 12.07 11.79
N GLU A 51 10.40 11.91 13.10
CA GLU A 51 11.24 12.58 14.11
C GLU A 51 12.64 11.98 14.14
N ARG A 52 12.72 10.65 13.99
CA ARG A 52 13.98 9.91 13.96
C ARG A 52 14.55 9.70 12.56
N ASN A 53 13.80 10.07 11.51
CA ASN A 53 14.14 9.86 10.11
C ASN A 53 14.51 8.39 9.79
N GLU A 54 13.70 7.45 10.28
CA GLU A 54 13.98 6.02 10.15
C GLU A 54 12.74 5.19 9.79
N VAL A 55 12.95 4.09 9.08
CA VAL A 55 11.90 3.08 8.89
C VAL A 55 11.79 2.27 10.17
N ARG A 56 10.70 2.44 10.91
CA ARG A 56 10.42 1.69 12.14
C ARG A 56 10.01 0.26 11.87
N GLU A 57 9.22 0.04 10.82
CA GLU A 57 8.71 -1.29 10.53
C GLU A 57 8.24 -1.44 9.09
N VAL A 58 8.36 -2.66 8.57
CA VAL A 58 7.81 -3.05 7.26
C VAL A 58 7.04 -4.36 7.40
N ARG A 59 5.74 -4.31 7.07
CA ARG A 59 4.81 -5.44 7.20
C ARG A 59 4.17 -5.78 5.86
N GLY A 60 4.21 -7.06 5.49
CA GLY A 60 3.46 -7.57 4.34
C GLY A 60 2.14 -8.20 4.78
N PHE A 61 1.07 -8.04 4.00
CA PHE A 61 -0.23 -8.66 4.26
C PHE A 61 -1.08 -8.82 2.99
N ARG A 62 -2.15 -9.64 3.09
CA ARG A 62 -3.15 -9.84 2.02
C ARG A 62 -4.58 -9.53 2.44
N THR A 63 -4.82 -9.30 3.72
CA THR A 63 -6.18 -9.18 4.28
C THR A 63 -6.77 -7.80 4.04
N LEU A 64 -8.02 -7.74 3.55
CA LEU A 64 -8.77 -6.49 3.35
C LEU A 64 -8.92 -5.66 4.63
N ARG A 65 -9.04 -6.30 5.79
CA ARG A 65 -9.09 -5.63 7.11
C ARG A 65 -7.90 -4.70 7.33
N ASN A 66 -6.72 -5.07 6.83
CA ASN A 66 -5.52 -4.25 6.94
C ASN A 66 -5.46 -3.15 5.88
N LEU A 67 -6.33 -3.17 4.87
CA LEU A 67 -6.50 -2.06 3.91
C LEU A 67 -7.51 -1.03 4.39
N GLU A 68 -8.50 -1.39 5.22
CA GLU A 68 -9.61 -0.50 5.63
C GLU A 68 -9.16 0.90 6.08
N PRO A 69 -8.12 1.08 6.91
CA PRO A 69 -7.66 2.42 7.30
C PRO A 69 -7.15 3.28 6.12
N TYR A 70 -6.64 2.65 5.06
CA TYR A 70 -6.21 3.34 3.85
C TYR A 70 -7.39 3.68 2.95
N LEU A 71 -8.38 2.78 2.86
CA LEU A 71 -9.58 2.97 2.04
C LEU A 71 -10.45 4.15 2.52
N ARG A 72 -10.42 4.48 3.82
CA ARG A 72 -11.13 5.66 4.36
C ARG A 72 -10.66 6.98 3.76
N ASN A 73 -9.44 7.03 3.24
CA ASN A 73 -8.86 8.21 2.60
C ASN A 73 -8.91 8.14 1.07
N ILE A 74 -9.39 7.03 0.49
CA ILE A 74 -9.59 6.89 -0.95
C ILE A 74 -11.02 7.32 -1.26
N SER A 75 -11.19 8.56 -1.70
CA SER A 75 -12.41 8.96 -2.40
C SER A 75 -12.44 8.21 -3.73
N VAL A 76 -13.24 7.16 -3.83
CA VAL A 76 -13.51 6.53 -5.13
C VAL A 76 -14.40 7.50 -5.91
N THR A 77 -13.78 8.44 -6.62
CA THR A 77 -14.50 9.20 -7.63
C THR A 77 -14.92 8.21 -8.70
N LYS A 78 -16.22 8.00 -8.81
CA LYS A 78 -16.83 7.11 -9.79
C LYS A 78 -16.72 7.77 -11.17
N ASP A 79 -15.53 7.74 -11.78
CA ASP A 79 -15.39 8.10 -13.18
C ASP A 79 -15.83 6.92 -14.04
N GLY A 80 -17.10 6.96 -14.43
CA GLY A 80 -17.71 5.94 -15.27
C GLY A 80 -19.21 6.11 -15.41
N VAL A 81 -19.61 6.76 -16.52
CA VAL A 81 -20.96 6.91 -17.08
C VAL A 81 -21.76 8.13 -16.61
N ALA A 82 -21.45 9.29 -17.21
CA ALA A 82 -22.52 10.15 -17.72
C ALA A 82 -22.79 9.68 -19.16
N GLY A 83 -23.70 8.71 -19.27
CA GLY A 83 -24.26 8.33 -20.54
C GLY A 83 -24.99 9.51 -21.16
N SER A 84 -24.89 9.57 -22.48
CA SER A 84 -25.70 10.29 -23.46
C SER A 84 -27.11 10.65 -22.99
N GLY A 85 -27.59 11.83 -23.38
CA GLY A 85 -28.87 12.44 -22.99
C GLY A 85 -30.13 11.58 -23.19
N PRO A 86 -31.31 12.14 -22.90
CA PRO A 86 -32.01 12.78 -24.02
C PRO A 86 -32.91 13.98 -23.62
N GLU A 87 -33.55 14.53 -24.66
CA GLU A 87 -34.81 15.31 -24.65
C GLU A 87 -34.68 16.78 -24.22
N GLY A 88 -35.16 17.78 -24.97
CA GLY A 88 -35.99 17.83 -26.17
C GLY A 88 -36.30 19.31 -26.45
#